data_AF-A0A6N0HSL0-F1
#
_entry.id   AF-A0A6N0HSL0-F1
#
_cell.length_a   1.000
_cell.length_b   1.000
_cell.length_c   1.000
_cell.angle_alpha   90.00
_cell.angle_beta   90.00
_cell.angle_gamma   90.00
#
_symmetry.space_group_name_H-M   'P 1'
#
loop_
_entity.id
_entity.type
_entity.pdbx_description
1 polymer ?
#
loop_
_entity_poly.entity_id
_entity_poly.type
_entity_poly.pdbx_seq_one_letter_code
_entity_poly.pdbx_strand_id
1 'polypeptide(L)'
;MYRYFLQIALISLVSLMVVIINLPAALIDKLGFDPAAIKGALLVMIFIGLLVYRALALVMLTAVVALGANLPAELAELWGINRGILIFILVVMIIIPLYLRWKRDTSLW
;
A
#
# COMPACT_ATOMS: atom_id res chain seq x y z
N MET A 1 23.36 12.76 1.41
CA MET A 1 23.09 13.09 -0.01
C MET A 1 22.41 11.94 -0.76
N TYR A 2 22.97 10.72 -0.77
CA TYR A 2 22.43 9.55 -1.51
C TYR A 2 20.96 9.18 -1.22
N ARG A 3 20.51 9.32 0.03
CA ARG A 3 19.13 8.95 0.42
C ARG A 3 18.06 9.81 -0.29
N TYR A 4 18.32 11.10 -0.47
CA TYR A 4 17.39 12.02 -1.13
C TYR A 4 17.41 11.84 -2.65
N PHE A 5 18.58 11.56 -3.23
CA PHE A 5 18.70 11.28 -4.66
C PHE A 5 17.88 10.04 -5.07
N LEU A 6 17.99 8.94 -4.33
CA LEU A 6 17.19 7.73 -4.58
C LEU A 6 15.69 7.98 -4.46
N GLN A 7 15.26 8.80 -3.48
CA GLN A 7 13.86 9.17 -3.33
C GLN A 7 13.36 9.97 -4.55
N ILE A 8 14.12 10.97 -4.99
CA ILE A 8 13.76 11.79 -6.15
C ILE A 8 13.72 10.93 -7.43
N ALA A 9 14.69 10.03 -7.61
CA ALA A 9 14.73 9.11 -8.75
C ALA A 9 13.56 8.13 -8.78
N LEU A 10 13.15 7.60 -7.61
CA LEU A 10 11.97 6.74 -7.51
C LEU A 10 10.69 7.54 -7.77
N ILE A 11 10.55 8.73 -7.20
CA ILE A 11 9.37 9.59 -7.41
C ILE A 11 9.24 9.98 -8.88
N SER A 12 10.34 10.35 -9.54
CA SER A 12 10.32 10.68 -10.98
C SER A 12 9.97 9.46 -11.83
N LEU A 13 10.53 8.29 -11.52
CA LEU A 13 10.24 7.04 -12.22
C LEU A 13 8.76 6.63 -12.06
N VAL A 14 8.21 6.69 -10.84
CA VAL A 14 6.77 6.41 -10.60
C VAL A 14 5.91 7.40 -11.37
N SER A 15 6.22 8.70 -11.30
CA SER A 15 5.45 9.74 -11.97
C SER A 15 5.43 9.53 -13.49
N LEU A 16 6.57 9.15 -14.06
CA LEU A 16 6.70 8.84 -15.49
C LEU A 16 5.87 7.61 -15.86
N MET A 17 5.92 6.54 -15.06
CA MET A 17 5.09 5.34 -15.27
C MET A 17 3.59 5.66 -15.20
N VAL A 18 3.16 6.51 -14.26
CA VAL A 18 1.76 6.97 -14.13
C VAL A 18 1.33 7.76 -15.37
N VAL A 19 2.22 8.57 -15.95
CA VAL A 19 1.92 9.24 -17.23
C VAL A 19 1.78 8.20 -18.34
N ILE A 20 2.76 7.30 -18.51
CA ILE A 20 2.76 6.27 -19.57
C ILE A 20 1.49 5.41 -19.54
N ILE A 21 1.05 4.95 -18.37
CA ILE A 21 -0.12 4.06 -18.27
C ILE A 21 -1.43 4.74 -18.63
N ASN A 22 -1.49 6.07 -18.47
CA ASN A 22 -2.66 6.87 -18.79
C ASN A 22 -2.62 7.42 -20.22
N LEU A 23 -1.60 7.09 -21.02
CA LEU A 23 -1.58 7.46 -22.44
C LEU A 23 -2.67 6.70 -23.22
N PRO A 24 -3.20 7.30 -24.30
CA PRO A 24 -4.10 6.63 -25.23
C PRO A 24 -3.49 5.33 -25.78
N ALA A 25 -4.30 4.28 -25.91
CA ALA A 25 -3.86 2.97 -26.38
C ALA A 25 -3.13 3.04 -27.75
N ALA A 26 -3.56 3.94 -28.64
CA ALA A 26 -2.93 4.17 -29.94
C ALA A 26 -1.48 4.67 -29.86
N LEU A 27 -1.05 5.28 -28.75
CA LEU A 27 0.33 5.69 -28.53
C LEU A 27 1.16 4.57 -27.89
N ILE A 28 0.54 3.75 -27.04
CA ILE A 28 1.21 2.59 -26.41
C ILE A 28 1.52 1.51 -27.45
N ASP A 29 0.57 1.22 -28.34
CA ASP A 29 0.75 0.26 -29.44
C ASP A 29 1.85 0.71 -30.42
N LYS A 30 1.98 2.02 -30.67
CA LYS A 30 3.06 2.57 -31.53
C LYS A 30 4.45 2.41 -30.93
N LEU A 31 4.55 2.31 -29.60
CA LEU A 31 5.82 2.07 -28.90
C LEU A 31 6.15 0.57 -28.80
N GLY A 32 5.25 -0.31 -29.24
CA GLY A 32 5.46 -1.76 -29.22
C GLY A 32 5.38 -2.40 -27.83
N PHE A 33 4.80 -1.70 -26.85
CA PHE A 33 4.64 -2.23 -25.50
C PHE A 33 3.29 -2.89 -25.32
N ASP A 34 3.27 -4.04 -24.65
CA ASP A 34 2.04 -4.65 -24.17
C ASP A 34 1.43 -3.80 -23.03
N PRO A 35 0.19 -3.27 -23.19
CA PRO A 35 -0.48 -2.50 -22.14
C PRO A 35 -0.65 -3.28 -20.82
N ALA A 36 -0.79 -4.60 -20.88
CA ALA A 36 -0.92 -5.44 -19.68
C ALA A 36 0.39 -5.49 -18.89
N ALA A 37 1.53 -5.57 -19.58
CA ALA A 37 2.85 -5.56 -18.96
C ALA A 37 3.15 -4.23 -18.25
N ILE A 38 2.80 -3.08 -18.85
CA ILE A 38 2.97 -1.76 -18.23
C ILE A 38 2.09 -1.63 -16.98
N LYS A 39 0.85 -2.10 -17.03
CA LYS A 39 -0.07 -2.14 -15.87
C LYS A 39 0.47 -3.01 -14.74
N GLY A 40 0.99 -4.20 -15.07
CA GLY A 40 1.64 -5.08 -14.10
C GLY A 40 2.87 -4.43 -13.45
N ALA A 41 3.73 -3.80 -14.25
CA ALA A 41 4.93 -3.13 -13.77
C ALA A 41 4.60 -1.98 -12.81
N LEU A 42 3.60 -1.15 -13.13
CA LEU A 42 3.17 -0.08 -12.22
C LEU A 42 2.61 -0.66 -10.91
N LEU A 43 1.79 -1.70 -10.98
CA LEU A 43 1.21 -2.33 -9.79
C LEU A 43 2.32 -2.84 -8.86
N VAL A 44 3.29 -3.58 -9.40
CA VAL A 44 4.48 -4.03 -8.63
C VAL A 44 5.24 -2.85 -8.03
N MET A 45 5.43 -1.78 -8.80
CA MET A 45 6.13 -0.59 -8.33
C MET A 45 5.39 0.13 -7.19
N ILE A 46 4.06 0.20 -7.24
CA ILE A 46 3.22 0.72 -6.14
C ILE A 46 3.40 -0.14 -4.90
N PHE A 47 3.35 -1.46 -5.02
CA PHE A 47 3.57 -2.37 -3.88
C PHE A 47 4.97 -2.21 -3.27
N ILE A 48 6.02 -2.10 -4.10
CA ILE A 48 7.38 -1.84 -3.63
C ILE A 48 7.46 -0.48 -2.93
N GLY A 49 6.89 0.56 -3.54
CA GLY A 49 6.82 1.90 -2.95
C GLY A 49 6.13 1.89 -1.59
N LEU A 50 5.05 1.11 -1.47
CA LEU A 50 4.33 0.93 -0.22
C LEU A 50 5.24 0.30 0.84
N LEU A 51 5.99 -0.75 0.51
CA LEU A 51 6.93 -1.40 1.43
C LEU A 51 8.10 -0.50 1.87
N VAL A 52 8.58 0.38 0.98
CA VAL A 52 9.64 1.35 1.29
C VAL A 52 9.13 2.41 2.28
N TYR A 53 7.94 2.95 2.05
CA TYR A 53 7.33 3.95 2.92
C TYR A 53 6.47 3.29 4.00
N ARG A 54 7.12 2.70 5.01
CA ARG A 54 6.46 1.96 6.10
C ARG A 54 5.27 2.68 6.75
N ALA A 55 5.36 4.01 6.91
CA ALA A 55 4.25 4.80 7.44
C ALA A 55 3.03 4.79 6.51
N LEU A 56 3.25 4.99 5.20
CA LEU A 56 2.19 4.89 4.18
C LEU A 56 1.65 3.47 4.08
N ALA A 57 2.51 2.45 4.18
CA ALA A 57 2.12 1.04 4.21
C ALA A 57 1.13 0.75 5.34
N LEU A 58 1.44 1.22 6.56
CA LEU A 58 0.56 1.04 7.71
C LEU A 58 -0.79 1.74 7.53
N VAL A 59 -0.79 2.96 6.97
CA VAL A 59 -2.03 3.68 6.68
C VAL A 59 -2.88 2.92 5.66
N MET A 60 -2.29 2.49 4.55
CA MET A 60 -3.00 1.73 3.51
C MET A 60 -3.49 0.38 4.01
N LEU A 61 -2.67 -0.35 4.76
CA LEU A 61 -3.05 -1.61 5.38
C LEU A 61 -4.23 -1.41 6.34
N THR A 62 -4.16 -0.39 7.19
CA THR A 62 -5.25 -0.05 8.13
C THR A 62 -6.54 0.28 7.36
N ALA A 63 -6.44 1.05 6.28
CA ALA A 63 -7.59 1.40 5.45
C ALA A 63 -8.25 0.16 4.81
N VAL A 64 -7.45 -0.74 4.21
CA VAL A 64 -7.96 -1.97 3.59
C VAL A 64 -8.62 -2.88 4.61
N VAL A 65 -8.00 -3.07 5.78
CA VAL A 65 -8.56 -3.90 6.85
C VAL A 65 -9.84 -3.27 7.42
N ALA A 66 -9.89 -1.95 7.58
CA ALA A 66 -11.08 -1.24 8.04
C ALA A 66 -12.23 -1.32 7.05
N LEU A 67 -11.96 -1.19 5.74
CA LEU A 67 -12.96 -1.41 4.70
C LEU A 67 -13.50 -2.84 4.76
N GLY A 68 -12.62 -3.83 4.87
CA GLY A 68 -13.02 -5.24 4.99
C GLY A 68 -13.84 -5.53 6.25
N ALA A 69 -13.46 -4.95 7.39
CA ALA A 69 -14.18 -5.09 8.66
C ALA A 69 -15.59 -4.48 8.59
N ASN A 70 -15.76 -3.42 7.82
CA ASN A 70 -17.03 -2.72 7.62
C ASN A 70 -17.84 -3.21 6.42
N LEU A 71 -17.47 -4.33 5.78
CA LEU A 71 -18.25 -4.90 4.68
C LEU A 71 -19.66 -5.34 5.18
N PRO A 72 -20.69 -5.20 4.31
CA PRO A 72 -21.99 -5.85 4.50
C PRO A 72 -21.84 -7.35 4.75
N ALA A 73 -22.76 -7.94 5.51
CA ALA A 73 -22.67 -9.35 5.92
C ALA A 73 -22.67 -10.28 4.70
N GLU A 74 -23.49 -9.96 3.70
CA GLU A 74 -23.66 -10.74 2.48
C GLU A 74 -22.36 -10.78 1.65
N LEU A 75 -21.65 -9.65 1.57
CA LEU A 75 -20.37 -9.55 0.85
C LEU A 75 -19.24 -10.22 1.64
N ALA A 76 -19.23 -10.07 2.97
CA ALA A 76 -18.25 -10.70 3.82
C ALA A 76 -18.34 -12.23 3.74
N GLU A 77 -19.55 -12.79 3.77
CA GLU A 77 -19.78 -14.23 3.61
C GLU A 77 -19.40 -14.72 2.22
N LEU A 78 -19.79 -13.99 1.17
CA LEU A 78 -19.46 -14.34 -0.22
C LEU A 78 -17.95 -14.43 -0.46
N TRP A 79 -17.17 -13.55 0.18
CA TRP A 79 -15.72 -13.49 0.02
C TRP A 79 -14.96 -14.31 1.08
N GLY A 80 -15.68 -15.02 1.96
CA GLY A 80 -15.08 -15.79 3.06
C GLY A 80 -14.34 -14.94 4.09
N ILE A 81 -14.69 -13.66 4.21
CA ILE A 81 -14.04 -12.70 5.09
C ILE A 81 -14.64 -12.78 6.49
N ASN A 82 -13.83 -13.18 7.47
CA ASN A 82 -14.20 -13.09 8.88
C ASN A 82 -13.93 -11.67 9.40
N ARG A 83 -14.99 -10.85 9.49
CA ARG A 83 -14.94 -9.47 10.00
C ARG A 83 -14.39 -9.38 11.43
N GLY A 84 -14.65 -10.39 12.27
CA GLY A 84 -14.11 -10.45 13.64
C GLY A 84 -12.59 -10.52 13.67
N ILE A 85 -11.98 -11.30 12.78
CA ILE A 85 -10.52 -11.37 12.61
C ILE A 85 -9.97 -10.01 12.15
N LEU A 86 -10.63 -9.35 11.21
CA LEU A 86 -10.19 -8.03 10.72
C LEU A 86 -10.26 -6.96 11.82
N ILE A 87 -11.33 -6.93 12.62
CA ILE A 87 -11.46 -6.03 13.77
C ILE A 87 -10.36 -6.32 14.79
N PHE A 88 -10.10 -7.60 15.10
CA PHE A 88 -9.03 -8.00 16.00
C PHE A 88 -7.66 -7.49 15.50
N ILE A 89 -7.38 -7.62 14.20
CA ILE A 89 -6.15 -7.09 13.59
C ILE A 89 -6.05 -5.58 13.82
N LEU A 90 -7.11 -4.80 13.57
CA LEU A 90 -7.11 -3.35 13.78
C LEU A 90 -6.80 -2.98 15.23
N VAL A 91 -7.42 -3.68 16.19
CA VAL A 91 -7.19 -3.47 17.62
C VAL A 91 -5.73 -3.76 17.97
N VAL A 92 -5.19 -4.89 17.51
CA VAL A 92 -3.79 -5.28 17.74
C VAL A 92 -2.81 -4.26 17.14
N MET A 93 -3.10 -3.74 15.95
CA MET A 93 -2.29 -2.71 15.28
C MET A 93 -2.20 -1.40 16.08
N ILE A 94 -3.16 -1.12 16.97
CA ILE A 94 -3.12 0.05 17.86
C ILE A 94 -2.49 -0.29 19.21
N ILE A 95 -2.91 -1.40 19.82
CA ILE A 95 -2.50 -1.77 21.19
C ILE A 95 -1.01 -2.10 21.25
N ILE A 96 -0.47 -2.87 20.30
CA ILE A 96 0.94 -3.28 20.34
C ILE A 96 1.88 -2.06 20.27
N PRO A 97 1.77 -1.15 19.28
CA PRO A 97 2.64 0.03 19.23
C PRO A 97 2.50 0.92 20.46
N LEU A 98 1.28 1.07 20.99
CA LEU A 98 1.04 1.86 22.20
C LEU A 98 1.73 1.22 23.42
N TYR A 99 1.61 -0.09 23.60
CA TYR A 99 2.28 -0.83 24.67
C TYR A 99 3.80 -0.74 24.55
N LEU A 100 4.35 -0.92 23.35
CA LEU A 100 5.79 -0.81 23.11
C LEU A 100 6.31 0.60 23.39
N ARG A 101 5.54 1.63 23.00
CA ARG A 101 5.86 3.02 23.31
C ARG A 101 5.89 3.26 24.81
N TRP A 102 4.83 2.84 25.52
CA TRP A 102 4.74 2.99 26.97
C TRP A 102 5.89 2.31 27.70
N LYS A 103 6.17 1.04 27.37
CA LYS A 103 7.26 0.26 27.96
C LYS A 103 8.62 0.96 27.79
N ARG A 104 8.89 1.48 26.59
CA ARG A 104 10.15 2.20 26.30
C ARG A 104 10.28 3.45 27.16
N ASP A 105 9.21 4.22 27.32
CA ASP A 105 9.22 5.47 28.08
C ASP A 105 9.40 5.20 29.59
N THR A 106 8.88 4.08 30.12
CA THR A 106 9.10 3.64 31.51
C THR A 106 10.48 3.04 31.78
N SER A 107 11.19 2.55 30.75
CA SER A 107 12.53 1.93 30.91
C SER A 107 13.70 2.94 30.93
N LEU A 108 13.43 4.23 30.78
CA LEU A 108 14.42 5.31 30.78
C LEU A 108 14.62 5.95 32.18
N TRP A 109 14.09 5.31 33.23
CA TRP A 109 14.19 5.71 34.63
C TRP A 109 14.70 4.56 35.48
#